data_AF-A0A3D0NYR9-F1
#
_entry.id   AF-A0A3D0NYR9-F1
#
_cell.length_a   1.000
_cell.length_b   1.000
_cell.length_c   1.000
_cell.angle_alpha   90.00
_cell.angle_beta   90.00
_cell.angle_gamma   90.00
#
_symmetry.space_group_name_H-M   'P 1'
#
loop_
_entity.id
_entity.type
_entity.pdbx_description
1 polymer ?
#
loop_
_entity_poly.entity_id
_entity_poly.type
_entity_poly.pdbx_seq_one_letter_code
_entity_poly.pdbx_strand_id
1 'polypeptide(L)'
;MDPSVEVDFEIDENNPENILKGISCLLGLEGNRSDGLFGGAIKTRVSQVFPKATVEVCALFYISYLFYGDWEHADGIALSEHGQKFQSDKTIKKAFAFYRKWLETVKKIGLEEARKRKLDPLTGSNIHWY
;
A
#
# COMPACT_ATOMS: atom_id res chain seq x y z
N MET A 1 23.38 18.40 -29.38
CA MET A 1 23.52 18.27 -27.92
C MET A 1 22.12 18.03 -27.41
N ASP A 2 21.81 16.78 -27.14
CA ASP A 2 20.53 16.38 -26.55
C ASP A 2 20.88 15.86 -25.15
N PRO A 3 20.54 16.57 -24.06
CA PRO A 3 20.70 16.01 -22.74
C PRO A 3 19.50 15.08 -22.56
N SER A 4 19.70 13.80 -22.87
CA SER A 4 18.91 12.72 -22.33
C SER A 4 18.89 12.89 -20.82
N VAL A 5 17.80 13.46 -20.31
CA VAL A 5 17.50 13.54 -18.90
C VAL A 5 17.32 12.11 -18.43
N GLU A 6 18.39 11.54 -17.89
CA GLU A 6 18.29 10.37 -17.02
C GLU A 6 17.48 10.82 -15.81
N VAL A 7 16.18 10.54 -15.86
CA VAL A 7 15.31 10.67 -14.68
C VAL A 7 15.72 9.53 -13.76
N ASP A 8 16.61 9.85 -12.83
CA ASP A 8 16.99 8.97 -11.75
C ASP A 8 15.72 8.70 -10.91
N PHE A 9 15.17 7.50 -11.03
CA PHE A 9 13.97 7.05 -10.31
C PHE A 9 14.33 6.54 -8.91
N GLU A 10 15.45 6.96 -8.32
CA GLU A 10 15.70 6.78 -6.91
C GLU A 10 14.73 7.68 -6.13
N ILE A 11 13.61 7.08 -5.71
CA ILE A 11 12.86 7.60 -4.58
C ILE A 11 13.83 7.54 -3.42
N ASP A 12 14.42 8.68 -3.04
CA ASP A 12 15.06 8.80 -1.73
C ASP A 12 14.00 8.50 -0.68
N GLU A 13 14.01 7.27 -0.18
CA GLU A 13 13.06 6.73 0.80
C GLU A 13 13.17 7.43 2.16
N ASN A 14 14.12 8.35 2.33
CA ASN A 14 14.26 9.20 3.50
C ASN A 14 13.65 10.60 3.31
N ASN A 15 13.25 10.97 2.08
CA ASN A 15 12.61 12.25 1.80
C ASN A 15 11.07 12.13 1.90
N PRO A 16 10.43 12.76 2.91
CA PRO A 16 8.99 12.67 3.10
C PRO A 16 8.16 13.13 1.90
N GLU A 17 8.61 14.12 1.14
CA GLU A 17 7.88 14.60 -0.04
C GLU A 17 7.88 13.57 -1.16
N ASN A 18 9.00 12.88 -1.37
CA ASN A 18 9.11 11.83 -2.39
C ASN A 18 8.23 10.63 -2.01
N ILE A 19 8.21 10.25 -0.73
CA ILE A 19 7.32 9.20 -0.23
C ILE A 19 5.86 9.57 -0.49
N LEU A 20 5.43 10.79 -0.13
CA LEU A 20 4.03 11.21 -0.34
C LEU A 20 3.65 11.29 -1.83
N LYS A 21 4.57 11.69 -2.71
CA LYS A 21 4.39 11.62 -4.16
C LYS A 21 4.25 10.17 -4.63
N GLY A 22 5.13 9.27 -4.20
CA GLY A 22 5.07 7.84 -4.50
C GLY A 22 3.75 7.21 -4.06
N ILE A 23 3.31 7.49 -2.83
CA ILE A 23 2.00 7.04 -2.32
C ILE A 23 0.86 7.57 -3.21
N SER A 24 0.90 8.83 -3.63
CA SER A 24 -0.12 9.40 -4.51
C SER A 24 -0.16 8.69 -5.87
N CYS A 25 1.00 8.35 -6.44
CA CYS A 25 1.10 7.58 -7.69
C CYS A 25 0.52 6.17 -7.53
N LEU A 26 0.86 5.46 -6.45
CA LEU A 26 0.36 4.12 -6.15
C LEU A 26 -1.17 4.10 -5.99
N LEU A 27 -1.75 5.14 -5.38
CA LEU A 27 -3.22 5.28 -5.29
C LEU A 27 -3.90 5.49 -6.65
N GLY A 28 -3.15 5.89 -7.67
CA GLY A 28 -3.60 5.97 -9.06
C GLY A 28 -3.73 4.60 -9.75
N LEU A 29 -3.22 3.52 -9.13
CA LEU A 29 -3.30 2.16 -9.68
C LEU A 29 -4.61 1.44 -9.33
N GLU A 30 -5.57 2.10 -8.66
CA GLU A 30 -6.90 1.54 -8.41
C GLU A 30 -7.54 1.06 -9.72
N GLY A 31 -8.06 -0.17 -9.72
CA GLY A 31 -8.69 -0.78 -10.88
C GLY A 31 -7.73 -1.54 -11.81
N ASN A 32 -6.41 -1.46 -11.58
CA ASN A 32 -5.46 -2.30 -12.31
C ASN A 32 -5.47 -3.73 -11.75
N ARG A 33 -6.25 -4.59 -12.40
CA ARG A 33 -6.46 -6.01 -12.04
C ARG A 33 -5.49 -6.98 -12.70
N SER A 34 -4.50 -6.47 -13.42
CA SER A 34 -3.44 -7.34 -13.94
C SER A 34 -2.67 -7.98 -12.79
N ASP A 35 -2.03 -9.10 -13.10
CA ASP A 35 -1.16 -9.80 -12.18
C ASP A 35 -0.05 -8.89 -11.63
N GLY A 36 0.07 -8.82 -10.31
CA GLY A 36 1.17 -8.11 -9.65
C GLY A 36 2.52 -8.77 -9.95
N LEU A 37 3.59 -7.95 -9.93
CA LEU A 37 4.97 -8.42 -10.02
C LEU A 37 5.44 -9.14 -8.75
N PHE A 38 4.79 -8.83 -7.63
CA PHE A 38 4.96 -9.49 -6.33
C PHE A 38 3.58 -9.83 -5.77
N GLY A 39 3.50 -10.75 -4.82
CA GLY A 39 2.22 -11.24 -4.32
C GLY A 39 2.38 -12.55 -3.55
N GLY A 40 1.33 -12.93 -2.81
CA GLY A 40 1.34 -14.14 -2.01
C GLY A 40 1.70 -13.88 -0.55
N ALA A 41 2.26 -14.90 0.09
CA ALA A 41 2.69 -14.82 1.48
C ALA A 41 3.96 -14.00 1.65
N ILE A 42 3.99 -13.16 2.68
CA ILE A 42 5.22 -12.56 3.18
C ILE A 42 5.92 -13.52 4.14
N LYS A 43 5.15 -14.28 4.94
CA LYS A 43 5.69 -15.26 5.88
C LYS A 43 5.57 -16.69 5.36
N THR A 44 6.65 -17.44 5.48
CA THR A 44 6.74 -18.85 5.01
C THR A 44 5.59 -19.73 5.50
N ARG A 45 5.10 -19.50 6.73
CA ARG A 45 3.98 -20.24 7.36
C ARG A 45 2.67 -20.21 6.58
N VAL A 46 2.45 -19.23 5.70
CA VAL A 46 1.22 -19.08 4.91
C VAL A 46 1.41 -19.16 3.39
N SER A 47 2.63 -19.49 2.95
CA SER A 47 3.04 -19.51 1.53
C SER A 47 2.22 -20.41 0.60
N GLN A 48 1.56 -21.43 1.13
CA GLN A 48 0.76 -22.36 0.33
C GLN A 48 -0.71 -21.94 0.13
N VAL A 49 -1.16 -20.85 0.77
CA VAL A 49 -2.59 -20.51 0.86
C VAL A 49 -2.96 -19.28 0.01
N PHE A 50 -1.99 -18.40 -0.30
CA PHE A 50 -2.30 -17.12 -0.92
C PHE A 50 -2.30 -17.17 -2.45
N PRO A 51 -3.38 -16.73 -3.11
CA PRO A 51 -3.37 -16.49 -4.54
C PRO A 51 -2.41 -15.34 -4.88
N LYS A 52 -2.03 -15.26 -6.16
CA LYS A 52 -1.27 -14.11 -6.67
C LYS A 52 -2.10 -12.83 -6.49
N ALA A 53 -1.48 -11.78 -5.97
CA ALA A 53 -2.13 -10.49 -5.79
C ALA A 53 -2.18 -9.72 -7.12
N THR A 54 -3.21 -8.89 -7.30
CA THR A 54 -3.30 -7.95 -8.41
C THR A 54 -2.43 -6.71 -8.15
N VAL A 55 -2.10 -5.96 -9.21
CA VAL A 55 -1.31 -4.71 -9.10
C VAL A 55 -1.92 -3.74 -8.08
N GLU A 56 -3.23 -3.55 -8.08
CA GLU A 56 -3.90 -2.63 -7.15
C GLU A 56 -3.78 -3.05 -5.67
N VAL A 57 -3.76 -4.35 -5.37
CA VAL A 57 -3.57 -4.86 -4.00
C VAL A 57 -2.10 -4.71 -3.59
N CYS A 58 -1.18 -5.00 -4.52
CA CYS A 58 0.25 -4.77 -4.33
C CYS A 58 0.56 -3.30 -4.06
N ALA A 59 -0.12 -2.38 -4.76
CA ALA A 59 0.03 -0.95 -4.56
C ALA A 59 -0.38 -0.53 -3.13
N LEU A 60 -1.54 -1.00 -2.64
CA LEU A 60 -1.97 -0.74 -1.26
C LEU A 60 -0.96 -1.27 -0.24
N PHE A 61 -0.46 -2.49 -0.46
CA PHE A 61 0.53 -3.10 0.42
C PHE A 61 1.84 -2.30 0.45
N TYR A 62 2.30 -1.87 -0.73
CA TYR A 62 3.52 -1.09 -0.85
C TYR A 62 3.37 0.31 -0.22
N ILE A 63 2.17 0.92 -0.27
CA ILE A 63 1.88 2.15 0.50
C ILE A 63 2.04 1.91 2.01
N SER A 64 1.50 0.80 2.54
CA SER A 64 1.70 0.45 3.94
C SER A 64 3.19 0.26 4.28
N TYR A 65 3.95 -0.40 3.41
CA TYR A 65 5.40 -0.51 3.56
C TYR A 65 6.07 0.86 3.60
N LEU A 66 5.81 1.74 2.63
CA LEU A 66 6.41 3.09 2.59
C LEU A 66 6.06 3.90 3.85
N PHE A 67 4.89 3.68 4.43
CA PHE A 67 4.49 4.35 5.66
C PHE A 67 5.16 3.77 6.90
N TYR A 68 5.12 2.45 7.08
CA TYR A 68 5.63 1.78 8.28
C TYR A 68 7.14 1.54 8.26
N GLY A 69 7.76 1.53 7.08
CA GLY A 69 9.15 1.11 6.88
C GLY A 69 9.36 -0.39 7.08
N ASP A 70 8.29 -1.20 7.06
CA ASP A 70 8.32 -2.61 7.42
C ASP A 70 7.63 -3.47 6.34
N TRP A 71 8.39 -4.36 5.71
CA TRP A 71 7.88 -5.32 4.73
C TRP A 71 7.08 -6.46 5.38
N GLU A 72 7.29 -6.74 6.67
CA GLU A 72 6.67 -7.83 7.42
C GLU A 72 5.41 -7.40 8.21
N HIS A 73 4.86 -6.22 7.88
CA HIS A 73 3.67 -5.65 8.52
C HIS A 73 2.39 -6.50 8.34
N ALA A 74 2.45 -7.55 7.50
CA ALA A 74 1.40 -8.53 7.30
C ALA A 74 1.98 -9.94 7.07
N ASP A 75 1.15 -10.97 7.20
CA ASP A 75 1.51 -12.34 6.86
C ASP A 75 1.39 -12.59 5.34
N GLY A 76 0.50 -11.89 4.64
CA GLY A 76 0.31 -12.00 3.19
C GLY A 76 -0.23 -10.75 2.52
N ILE A 77 -0.01 -10.64 1.21
CA ILE A 77 -0.51 -9.54 0.36
C ILE A 77 -1.98 -9.81 0.00
N ALA A 78 -2.83 -9.77 1.01
CA ALA A 78 -4.27 -9.96 0.92
C ALA A 78 -4.98 -9.15 2.01
N LEU A 79 -6.17 -8.64 1.69
CA LEU A 79 -7.01 -7.95 2.65
C LEU A 79 -8.13 -8.88 3.11
N SER A 80 -8.45 -8.82 4.39
CA SER A 80 -9.55 -9.54 5.00
C SER A 80 -10.59 -8.55 5.52
N GLU A 81 -11.87 -8.89 5.36
CA GLU A 81 -13.01 -8.09 5.82
C GLU A 81 -14.11 -9.04 6.32
N HIS A 82 -14.64 -8.82 7.53
CA HIS A 82 -15.73 -9.62 8.12
C HIS A 82 -15.51 -11.15 8.12
N GLY A 83 -14.27 -11.61 8.34
CA GLY A 83 -13.94 -13.03 8.38
C GLY A 83 -13.80 -13.70 7.00
N GLN A 84 -13.97 -12.94 5.91
CA GLN A 84 -13.53 -13.38 4.59
C GLN A 84 -12.00 -13.33 4.52
N LYS A 85 -11.37 -14.44 4.14
CA LYS A 85 -9.91 -14.58 4.04
C LYS A 85 -9.28 -13.75 2.93
N PHE A 86 -10.05 -13.41 1.89
CA PHE A 86 -9.55 -12.70 0.71
C PHE A 86 -10.51 -11.59 0.31
N GLN A 87 -9.91 -10.53 -0.24
CA GLN A 87 -10.61 -9.33 -0.65
C GLN A 87 -11.56 -9.56 -1.81
N SER A 88 -12.73 -8.94 -1.73
CA SER A 88 -13.61 -8.73 -2.89
C SER A 88 -13.28 -7.41 -3.59
N ASP A 89 -13.76 -7.20 -4.82
CA ASP A 89 -13.70 -5.91 -5.51
C ASP A 89 -14.22 -4.75 -4.66
N LYS A 90 -15.29 -5.01 -3.89
CA LYS A 90 -15.88 -4.02 -2.98
C LYS A 90 -14.93 -3.68 -1.83
N THR A 91 -14.25 -4.68 -1.29
CA THR A 91 -13.25 -4.53 -0.21
C THR A 91 -12.05 -3.72 -0.71
N ILE A 92 -11.53 -4.01 -1.91
CA ILE A 92 -10.42 -3.26 -2.52
C ILE A 92 -10.82 -1.80 -2.73
N LYS A 93 -11.96 -1.53 -3.37
CA LYS A 93 -12.46 -0.17 -3.60
C LYS A 93 -12.63 0.61 -2.28
N LYS A 94 -13.14 -0.06 -1.25
CA LYS A 94 -13.28 0.52 0.09
C LYS A 94 -11.91 0.83 0.70
N ALA A 95 -10.94 -0.08 0.59
CA ALA A 95 -9.57 0.15 1.07
C ALA A 95 -8.95 1.38 0.37
N PHE A 96 -8.99 1.49 -0.96
CA PHE A 96 -8.50 2.68 -1.67
C PHE A 96 -9.15 3.98 -1.17
N ALA A 97 -10.46 3.99 -0.93
CA ALA A 97 -11.15 5.17 -0.39
C ALA A 97 -10.63 5.56 1.00
N PHE A 98 -10.33 4.58 1.85
CA PHE A 98 -9.75 4.79 3.17
C PHE A 98 -8.31 5.31 3.09
N TYR A 99 -7.47 4.72 2.24
CA TYR A 99 -6.11 5.21 2.01
C TYR A 99 -6.08 6.64 1.47
N ARG A 100 -7.01 7.03 0.58
CA ARG A 100 -7.08 8.42 0.11
C ARG A 100 -7.40 9.39 1.24
N LYS A 101 -8.41 9.08 2.06
CA LYS A 101 -8.77 9.91 3.23
C LYS A 101 -7.61 10.01 4.22
N TRP A 102 -6.93 8.90 4.45
CA TRP A 102 -5.75 8.84 5.27
C TRP A 102 -4.63 9.72 4.71
N LEU A 103 -4.30 9.62 3.42
CA LEU A 103 -3.26 10.42 2.78
C LEU A 103 -3.54 11.92 2.92
N GLU A 104 -4.78 12.36 2.76
CA GLU A 104 -5.16 13.76 2.99
C GLU A 104 -4.96 14.20 4.44
N THR A 105 -5.07 13.29 5.40
CA THR A 105 -4.72 13.55 6.80
C THR A 105 -3.21 13.63 6.98
N VAL A 106 -2.46 12.69 6.40
CA VAL A 106 -0.99 12.67 6.47
C VAL A 106 -0.40 13.95 5.87
N LYS A 107 -0.89 14.40 4.71
CA LYS A 107 -0.44 15.65 4.07
C LYS A 107 -0.64 16.88 4.96
N LYS A 108 -1.69 16.90 5.79
CA LYS A 108 -1.98 18.02 6.69
C LYS A 108 -1.08 18.08 7.91
N ILE A 109 -0.75 16.92 8.48
CA ILE A 109 0.02 16.85 9.74
C ILE A 109 1.50 16.54 9.54
N GLY A 110 1.88 16.07 8.35
CA GLY A 110 3.21 15.59 8.01
C GLY A 110 3.38 14.08 8.23
N LEU A 111 4.23 13.45 7.41
CA LEU A 111 4.52 12.02 7.45
C LEU A 111 5.06 11.56 8.81
N GLU A 112 6.03 12.29 9.34
CA GLU A 112 6.67 11.95 10.62
C GLU A 112 5.68 11.99 11.79
N GLU A 113 4.80 12.98 11.82
CA GLU A 113 3.76 13.07 12.86
C GLU A 113 2.72 11.96 12.71
N ALA A 114 2.32 11.65 11.47
CA ALA A 114 1.42 10.53 11.21
C ALA A 114 2.02 9.18 11.66
N ARG A 115 3.32 8.96 11.39
CA ARG A 115 4.07 7.78 11.84
C ARG A 115 4.14 7.68 13.36
N LYS A 116 4.46 8.78 14.06
CA LYS A 116 4.45 8.83 15.53
C LYS A 116 3.10 8.45 16.13
N ARG A 117 2.01 8.90 15.50
CA ARG A 117 0.64 8.57 15.89
C ARG A 117 0.18 7.19 15.44
N LYS A 118 0.99 6.47 14.66
CA LYS A 118 0.65 5.17 14.06
C LYS A 118 -0.70 5.21 13.34
N LEU A 119 -0.93 6.27 12.53
CA LEU A 119 -2.17 6.42 11.79
C LEU A 119 -2.28 5.32 10.73
N ASP A 120 -3.02 4.27 11.01
CA ASP A 120 -3.24 3.19 10.06
C ASP A 120 -4.30 3.61 9.01
N PRO A 121 -4.01 3.47 7.69
CA PRO A 121 -4.92 3.87 6.63
C PRO A 121 -6.27 3.14 6.65
N LEU A 122 -6.35 1.93 7.21
CA LEU A 122 -7.54 1.11 7.31
C LEU A 122 -8.30 1.30 8.64
N THR A 123 -7.87 2.20 9.52
CA THR A 123 -8.55 2.49 10.79
C THR A 123 -10.04 2.78 10.59
N GLY A 124 -10.91 2.05 11.29
CA GLY A 124 -12.37 2.22 11.21
C GLY A 124 -13.03 1.61 9.96
N SER A 125 -12.27 0.90 9.12
CA SER A 125 -12.81 0.26 7.91
C SER A 125 -13.34 -1.17 8.13
N ASN A 126 -12.95 -1.84 9.22
CA ASN A 126 -13.08 -3.30 9.43
C ASN A 126 -12.29 -4.16 8.43
N ILE A 127 -11.44 -3.56 7.61
CA ILE A 127 -10.51 -4.22 6.70
C ILE A 127 -9.15 -4.29 7.42
N HIS A 128 -8.46 -5.41 7.28
CA HIS A 128 -7.09 -5.60 7.78
C HIS A 128 -6.27 -6.37 6.76
N TRP A 129 -4.95 -6.17 6.80
CA TRP A 129 -4.02 -7.06 6.13
C TRP A 129 -4.05 -8.43 6.81
N TYR A 130 -3.91 -9.50 6.02
CA TYR A 130 -3.84 -10.87 6.55
C TYR A 130 -2.49 -11.12 7.20
#